data_AF-A0A6P7YL32-F1
#
_entry.id   AF-A0A6P7YL32-F1
#
_cell.length_a   1.000
_cell.length_b   1.000
_cell.length_c   1.000
_cell.angle_alpha   90.00
_cell.angle_beta   90.00
_cell.angle_gamma   90.00
#
_symmetry.space_group_name_H-M   'P 1'
#
loop_
_entity.id
_entity.type
_entity.pdbx_description
1 polymer ?
#
loop_
_entity_poly.entity_id
_entity_poly.type
_entity_poly.pdbx_seq_one_letter_code
_entity_poly.pdbx_strand_id
1 'polypeptide(L)'
;MAEHEKQMEADSSQEDKVLPSLPSYSFMIPKKEINMVPDMAKWKCSQAYADYIGFILTLNGGVKGKKLTCEYKISEPIEKLVALLNTLDCWIDETPPEEQPSRFGNKAFRTWYNKLDQEAENLVATVIPHQLCAAAPEVAVYLKESVGNPTRIDYGTGHEAAFAAFLCCLCKIGVLQVDDQMAIVFKVFSRYLEVMRKLQKTYRMEPAGSQGVWGLDDFQFLPFIWGSAQLIDHPTLEPRHFLAEKVVSDNHKDYMFLECILFITQFSVGGLWTQLSHRLWNSEKD
;
A
#
# COMPACT_ATOMS: atom_id res chain seq x y z
N MET A 1 -58.47 -55.50 -32.80
CA MET A 1 -57.61 -55.38 -34.00
C MET A 1 -57.06 -53.97 -34.00
N ALA A 2 -55.76 -53.67 -33.95
CA ALA A 2 -54.53 -54.44 -33.98
C ALA A 2 -53.47 -53.60 -33.24
N GLU A 3 -52.41 -54.28 -32.81
CA GLU A 3 -51.25 -53.79 -32.05
C GLU A 3 -50.45 -52.71 -32.80
N HIS A 4 -49.76 -51.83 -32.05
CA HIS A 4 -48.31 -51.66 -32.21
C HIS A 4 -47.71 -50.81 -31.08
N GLU A 5 -46.84 -51.44 -30.28
CA GLU A 5 -45.83 -50.77 -29.44
C GLU A 5 -44.74 -50.14 -30.32
N LYS A 6 -44.26 -48.95 -29.92
CA LYS A 6 -42.85 -48.56 -30.10
C LYS A 6 -42.46 -47.44 -29.13
N GLN A 7 -41.60 -47.80 -28.18
CA GLN A 7 -40.73 -46.89 -27.43
C GLN A 7 -39.81 -46.12 -28.39
N MET A 8 -39.65 -44.82 -28.18
CA MET A 8 -38.41 -44.09 -28.52
C MET A 8 -38.11 -43.05 -27.44
N GLU A 9 -36.86 -43.09 -27.01
CA GLU A 9 -36.19 -42.30 -25.99
C GLU A 9 -35.92 -40.85 -26.42
N ALA A 10 -35.72 -40.01 -25.40
CA ALA A 10 -34.79 -38.87 -25.31
C ALA A 10 -34.83 -37.77 -26.39
N ASP A 11 -35.22 -36.57 -25.96
CA ASP A 11 -34.40 -35.37 -26.22
C ASP A 11 -34.58 -34.36 -25.09
N SER A 12 -33.68 -34.41 -24.10
CA SER A 12 -33.51 -33.35 -23.09
C SER A 12 -32.06 -32.89 -23.13
N SER A 13 -31.68 -32.24 -24.22
CA SER A 13 -30.41 -31.56 -24.36
C SER A 13 -30.52 -30.14 -23.80
N GLN A 14 -30.58 -30.02 -22.47
CA GLN A 14 -30.15 -28.79 -21.80
C GLN A 14 -28.61 -28.82 -21.78
N GLU A 15 -28.01 -28.04 -22.67
CA GLU A 15 -26.59 -27.70 -22.61
C GLU A 15 -26.32 -26.96 -21.29
N ASP A 16 -25.91 -27.71 -20.28
CA ASP A 16 -25.24 -27.19 -19.10
C ASP A 16 -23.95 -26.49 -19.57
N LYS A 17 -24.04 -25.17 -19.75
CA LYS A 17 -22.87 -24.30 -19.85
C LYS A 17 -22.10 -24.41 -18.54
N VAL A 18 -21.13 -25.31 -18.51
CA VAL A 18 -20.12 -25.42 -17.46
C VAL A 18 -19.43 -24.06 -17.35
N LEU A 19 -19.80 -23.28 -16.32
CA LEU A 19 -19.03 -22.10 -15.93
C LEU A 19 -17.60 -22.57 -15.63
N PRO A 20 -16.55 -21.88 -16.12
CA PRO A 20 -15.18 -22.23 -15.76
C PRO A 20 -15.06 -22.21 -14.23
N SER A 21 -14.70 -23.37 -13.67
CA SER A 21 -14.47 -23.52 -12.24
C SER A 21 -13.43 -22.49 -11.81
N LEU A 22 -13.80 -21.59 -10.91
CA LEU A 22 -12.87 -20.66 -10.28
C LEU A 22 -11.67 -21.47 -9.73
N PRO A 23 -10.43 -20.93 -9.80
CA PRO A 23 -9.29 -21.58 -9.17
C PRO A 23 -9.64 -21.90 -7.72
N SER A 24 -9.35 -23.13 -7.27
CA SER A 24 -9.53 -23.49 -5.87
C SER A 24 -8.46 -22.76 -5.06
N TYR A 25 -8.80 -21.57 -4.56
CA TYR A 25 -7.94 -20.82 -3.67
C TYR A 25 -8.03 -21.42 -2.27
N SER A 26 -6.87 -21.82 -1.72
CA SER A 26 -6.74 -22.16 -0.30
C SER A 26 -6.09 -20.99 0.41
N PHE A 27 -6.83 -20.32 1.28
CA PHE A 27 -6.34 -19.20 2.09
C PHE A 27 -5.80 -19.70 3.43
N MET A 28 -4.83 -18.99 3.99
CA MET A 28 -4.24 -19.27 5.29
C MET A 28 -3.84 -17.99 6.01
N ILE A 29 -3.88 -18.01 7.35
CA ILE A 29 -3.43 -16.86 8.15
C ILE A 29 -1.90 -16.72 8.01
N PRO A 30 -1.39 -15.57 7.51
CA PRO A 30 0.04 -15.34 7.37
C PRO A 30 0.75 -15.43 8.72
N LYS A 31 1.96 -15.98 8.72
CA LYS A 31 2.80 -16.12 9.92
C LYS A 31 4.23 -15.73 9.61
N LYS A 32 4.96 -15.34 10.65
CA LYS A 32 6.37 -14.93 10.52
C LYS A 32 7.25 -16.14 10.19
N GLU A 33 7.93 -16.05 9.05
CA GLU A 33 8.85 -17.10 8.55
C GLU A 33 10.33 -16.67 8.57
N ILE A 34 10.62 -15.38 8.78
CA ILE A 34 11.98 -14.85 8.91
C ILE A 34 12.27 -14.62 10.39
N ASN A 35 12.96 -15.55 11.04
CA ASN A 35 13.24 -15.51 12.47
C ASN A 35 14.73 -15.25 12.76
N MET A 36 15.61 -15.67 11.85
CA MET A 36 17.05 -15.47 11.94
C MET A 36 17.66 -15.04 10.59
N VAL A 37 18.90 -14.53 10.63
CA VAL A 37 19.61 -14.05 9.43
C VAL A 37 19.66 -15.08 8.28
N PRO A 38 19.89 -16.40 8.53
CA PRO A 38 19.86 -17.41 7.45
C PRO A 38 18.52 -17.52 6.71
N ASP A 39 17.39 -17.23 7.38
CA ASP A 39 16.06 -17.29 6.76
C ASP A 39 15.90 -16.26 5.63
N MET A 40 16.76 -15.24 5.59
CA MET A 40 16.80 -14.26 4.49
C MET A 40 17.10 -14.91 3.14
N ALA A 41 17.86 -16.01 3.11
CA ALA A 41 18.09 -16.76 1.87
C ALA A 41 16.79 -17.45 1.40
N LYS A 42 16.03 -18.06 2.32
CA LYS A 42 14.71 -18.63 2.04
C LYS A 42 13.74 -17.55 1.53
N TRP A 43 13.72 -16.38 2.16
CA TRP A 43 12.91 -15.24 1.72
C TRP A 43 13.23 -14.81 0.29
N LYS A 44 14.50 -14.55 -0.04
CA LYS A 44 14.92 -14.10 -1.38
C LYS A 44 14.60 -15.10 -2.49
N CYS A 45 14.53 -16.39 -2.18
CA CYS A 45 14.15 -17.44 -3.12
C CYS A 45 12.66 -17.81 -3.09
N SER A 46 11.85 -17.12 -2.28
CA SER A 46 10.43 -17.46 -2.09
C SER A 46 9.54 -16.88 -3.21
N GLN A 47 8.39 -17.53 -3.42
CA GLN A 47 7.34 -17.02 -4.31
C GLN A 47 6.85 -15.64 -3.87
N ALA A 48 6.71 -15.41 -2.55
CA ALA A 48 6.27 -14.13 -2.00
C ALA A 48 7.23 -12.99 -2.37
N TYR A 49 8.54 -13.22 -2.34
CA TYR A 49 9.52 -12.22 -2.78
C TYR A 49 9.42 -11.93 -4.28
N ALA A 50 9.31 -12.97 -5.11
CA ALA A 50 9.17 -12.81 -6.56
C ALA A 50 7.90 -12.03 -6.93
N ASP A 51 6.77 -12.37 -6.32
CA ASP A 51 5.49 -11.69 -6.52
C ASP A 51 5.54 -10.24 -6.02
N TYR A 52 6.11 -10.00 -4.84
CA TYR A 52 6.23 -8.67 -4.25
C TYR A 52 7.09 -7.75 -5.13
N ILE A 53 8.30 -8.18 -5.51
CA ILE A 53 9.16 -7.38 -6.37
C ILE A 53 8.53 -7.18 -7.75
N GLY A 54 7.93 -8.22 -8.33
CA GLY A 54 7.19 -8.13 -9.59
C GLY A 54 6.08 -7.08 -9.54
N PHE A 55 5.32 -7.04 -8.44
CA PHE A 55 4.28 -6.04 -8.20
C PHE A 55 4.84 -4.62 -8.13
N ILE A 56 5.89 -4.38 -7.34
CA ILE A 56 6.53 -3.06 -7.22
C ILE A 56 7.03 -2.56 -8.58
N LEU A 57 7.71 -3.41 -9.36
CA LEU A 57 8.24 -3.07 -10.67
C LEU A 57 7.14 -2.84 -11.71
N THR A 58 6.05 -3.61 -11.65
CA THR A 58 4.89 -3.44 -12.54
C THR A 58 4.24 -2.07 -12.32
N LEU A 59 3.98 -1.71 -11.06
CA LEU A 59 3.46 -0.38 -10.72
C LEU A 59 4.42 0.74 -11.12
N ASN A 60 5.73 0.53 -10.93
CA ASN A 60 6.76 1.47 -11.33
C ASN A 60 6.74 1.76 -12.84
N GLY A 61 6.57 0.71 -13.66
CA GLY A 61 6.38 0.87 -15.11
C GLY A 61 5.07 1.60 -15.45
N GLY A 62 4.00 1.32 -14.71
CA GLY A 62 2.68 1.92 -14.90
C GLY A 62 2.65 3.44 -14.69
N VAL A 63 3.45 3.97 -13.77
CA VAL A 63 3.49 5.40 -13.42
C VAL A 63 4.57 6.21 -14.14
N LYS A 64 5.42 5.55 -14.95
CA LYS A 64 6.55 6.18 -15.62
C LYS A 64 6.12 7.39 -16.45
N GLY A 65 6.74 8.55 -16.19
CA GLY A 65 6.52 9.80 -16.93
C GLY A 65 5.13 10.41 -16.77
N LYS A 66 4.35 10.01 -15.75
CA LYS A 66 2.96 10.45 -15.56
C LYS A 66 2.80 11.25 -14.26
N LYS A 67 2.04 12.34 -14.35
CA LYS A 67 1.64 13.17 -13.20
C LYS A 67 0.53 12.50 -12.39
N LEU A 68 0.48 12.80 -11.09
CA LEU A 68 -0.63 12.44 -10.21
C LEU A 68 -1.99 12.93 -10.74
N THR A 69 -1.98 14.05 -11.46
CA THR A 69 -3.14 14.75 -12.01
C THR A 69 -3.55 14.29 -13.41
N CYS A 70 -2.85 13.31 -14.02
CA CYS A 70 -3.24 12.79 -15.32
C CYS A 70 -4.56 12.00 -15.24
N GLU A 71 -5.23 11.82 -16.38
CA GLU A 71 -6.43 10.99 -16.43
C GLU A 71 -6.05 9.51 -16.33
N TYR A 72 -6.74 8.79 -15.44
CA TYR A 72 -6.67 7.34 -15.31
C TYR A 72 -8.02 6.79 -14.84
N LYS A 73 -8.28 5.52 -15.18
CA LYS A 73 -9.51 4.83 -14.79
C LYS A 73 -9.54 4.64 -13.28
N ILE A 74 -10.73 4.85 -12.69
CA ILE A 74 -11.01 4.58 -11.29
C ILE A 74 -12.10 3.52 -11.28
N SER A 75 -11.79 2.34 -10.76
CA SER A 75 -12.74 1.25 -10.61
C SER A 75 -13.41 1.27 -9.23
N GLU A 76 -14.51 0.54 -9.09
CA GLU A 76 -15.22 0.40 -7.81
C GLU A 76 -14.31 -0.11 -6.66
N PRO A 77 -13.43 -1.13 -6.85
CA PRO A 77 -12.49 -1.53 -5.81
C PRO A 77 -11.53 -0.41 -5.37
N ILE A 78 -11.09 0.46 -6.29
CA ILE A 78 -10.26 1.62 -5.96
C ILE A 78 -11.03 2.60 -5.07
N GLU A 79 -12.29 2.90 -5.41
CA GLU A 79 -13.13 3.78 -4.58
C GLU A 79 -13.35 3.21 -3.19
N LYS A 80 -13.60 1.90 -3.09
CA LYS A 80 -13.75 1.19 -1.82
C LYS A 80 -12.47 1.20 -0.98
N LEU A 81 -11.30 1.07 -1.61
CA LEU A 81 -10.01 1.21 -0.92
C LEU A 81 -9.79 2.63 -0.39
N VAL A 82 -10.15 3.66 -1.15
CA VAL A 82 -10.10 5.04 -0.67
C VAL A 82 -11.07 5.26 0.48
N ALA A 83 -12.29 4.71 0.40
CA ALA A 83 -13.27 4.77 1.48
C ALA A 83 -12.75 4.07 2.76
N LEU A 84 -12.13 2.90 2.63
CA LEU A 84 -11.46 2.20 3.73
C LEU A 84 -10.41 3.11 4.38
N LEU A 85 -9.53 3.74 3.59
CA LEU A 85 -8.51 4.65 4.12
C LEU A 85 -9.13 5.90 4.78
N ASN A 86 -10.26 6.39 4.27
CA ASN A 86 -11.01 7.47 4.91
C ASN A 86 -11.60 7.05 6.25
N THR A 87 -12.08 5.81 6.39
CA THR A 87 -12.52 5.28 7.69
C THR A 87 -11.37 5.27 8.70
N LEU A 88 -10.18 4.81 8.29
CA LEU A 88 -8.97 4.83 9.12
C LEU A 88 -8.64 6.26 9.58
N ASP A 89 -8.75 7.23 8.67
CA ASP A 89 -8.53 8.65 8.93
C ASP A 89 -9.54 9.25 9.91
N CYS A 90 -10.83 8.95 9.73
CA CYS A 90 -11.89 9.38 10.67
C CYS A 90 -11.64 8.85 12.08
N TRP A 91 -11.17 7.60 12.21
CA TRP A 91 -10.82 7.07 13.53
C TRP A 91 -9.67 7.81 14.20
N ILE A 92 -8.80 8.50 13.45
CA ILE A 92 -7.76 9.36 14.04
C ILE A 92 -8.42 10.56 14.72
N ASP A 93 -9.42 11.17 14.06
CA ASP A 93 -10.16 12.32 14.60
C ASP A 93 -10.99 11.93 15.82
N GLU A 94 -11.58 10.73 15.81
CA GLU A 94 -12.31 10.17 16.96
C GLU A 94 -11.42 9.71 18.12
N THR A 95 -10.11 9.62 17.89
CA THR A 95 -9.15 9.11 18.88
C THR A 95 -8.06 10.16 19.14
N PRO A 96 -8.41 11.30 19.78
CA PRO A 96 -7.48 12.39 19.97
C PRO A 96 -6.28 11.98 20.86
N PRO A 97 -5.12 12.63 20.70
CA PRO A 97 -3.95 12.35 21.53
C PRO A 97 -4.24 12.54 23.03
N GLU A 98 -3.76 11.59 23.84
CA GLU A 98 -3.87 11.67 25.30
C GLU A 98 -2.80 12.59 25.87
N GLU A 99 -3.13 13.31 26.96
CA GLU A 99 -2.11 13.97 27.77
C GLU A 99 -1.25 12.91 28.47
N GLN A 100 0.05 12.92 28.20
CA GLN A 100 0.99 11.97 28.79
C GLN A 100 2.31 12.64 29.18
N PRO A 101 2.96 12.19 30.27
CA PRO A 101 4.26 12.71 30.68
C PRO A 101 5.40 12.27 29.74
N SER A 102 5.19 11.20 28.95
CA SER A 102 6.18 10.68 28.01
C SER A 102 6.28 11.56 26.76
N ARG A 103 7.52 11.91 26.37
CA ARG A 103 7.82 12.60 25.11
C ARG A 103 7.80 11.70 23.87
N PHE A 104 7.77 10.38 24.07
CA PHE A 104 7.73 9.37 23.01
C PHE A 104 6.30 9.16 22.50
N GLY A 105 6.08 8.15 21.64
CA GLY A 105 4.79 7.87 21.01
C GLY A 105 3.58 7.98 21.94
N ASN A 106 2.50 8.57 21.43
CA ASN A 106 1.27 8.83 22.17
C ASN A 106 0.44 7.54 22.30
N LYS A 107 0.02 7.21 23.53
CA LYS A 107 -0.72 5.97 23.81
C LYS A 107 -2.08 5.86 23.14
N ALA A 108 -2.69 6.98 22.74
CA ALA A 108 -3.93 6.98 21.97
C ALA A 108 -3.82 6.19 20.65
N PHE A 109 -2.61 6.02 20.10
CA PHE A 109 -2.37 5.14 18.95
C PHE A 109 -2.80 3.70 19.22
N ARG A 110 -2.65 3.19 20.44
CA ARG A 110 -3.09 1.83 20.81
C ARG A 110 -4.60 1.71 20.75
N THR A 111 -5.31 2.74 21.19
CA THR A 111 -6.77 2.82 21.10
C THR A 111 -7.22 2.83 19.64
N TRP A 112 -6.56 3.62 18.79
CA TRP A 112 -6.81 3.65 17.35
C TRP A 112 -6.50 2.28 16.70
N TYR A 113 -5.34 1.68 17.01
CA TYR A 113 -4.95 0.38 16.46
C TYR A 113 -5.88 -0.75 16.90
N ASN A 114 -6.38 -0.73 18.14
CA ASN A 114 -7.35 -1.73 18.60
C ASN A 114 -8.66 -1.69 17.81
N LYS A 115 -9.13 -0.49 17.37
CA LYS A 115 -10.27 -0.39 16.45
C LYS A 115 -9.95 -1.07 15.12
N LEU A 116 -8.77 -0.80 14.55
CA LEU A 116 -8.32 -1.46 13.32
C LEU A 116 -8.22 -2.98 13.48
N ASP A 117 -7.65 -3.49 14.58
CA ASP A 117 -7.48 -4.93 14.79
C ASP A 117 -8.82 -5.68 14.84
N GLN A 118 -9.86 -5.05 15.40
CA GLN A 118 -11.21 -5.59 15.48
C GLN A 118 -11.97 -5.50 14.14
N GLU A 119 -11.77 -4.42 13.38
CA GLU A 119 -12.56 -4.12 12.18
C GLU A 119 -11.85 -4.45 10.86
N ALA A 120 -10.58 -4.86 10.87
CA ALA A 120 -9.79 -5.06 9.65
C ALA A 120 -10.44 -6.06 8.68
N GLU A 121 -10.99 -7.18 9.19
CA GLU A 121 -11.69 -8.16 8.34
C GLU A 121 -12.96 -7.57 7.71
N ASN A 122 -13.74 -6.80 8.48
CA ASN A 122 -14.93 -6.12 7.99
C ASN A 122 -14.58 -5.08 6.91
N LEU A 123 -13.55 -4.28 7.16
CA LEU A 123 -13.03 -3.29 6.21
C LEU A 123 -12.61 -3.95 4.90
N VAL A 124 -11.83 -5.03 4.97
CA VAL A 124 -11.40 -5.78 3.79
C VAL A 124 -12.58 -6.44 3.07
N ALA A 125 -13.55 -6.97 3.80
CA ALA A 125 -14.77 -7.54 3.23
C ALA A 125 -15.62 -6.52 2.46
N THR A 126 -15.50 -5.21 2.74
CA THR A 126 -16.16 -4.18 1.92
C THR A 126 -15.56 -4.06 0.51
N VAL A 127 -14.27 -4.35 0.37
CA VAL A 127 -13.50 -4.25 -0.88
C VAL A 127 -13.60 -5.54 -1.70
N ILE A 128 -13.54 -6.70 -1.04
CA ILE A 128 -13.52 -8.00 -1.69
C ILE A 128 -14.95 -8.45 -2.09
N PRO A 129 -15.19 -8.93 -3.33
CA PRO A 129 -16.46 -9.50 -3.73
C PRO A 129 -16.88 -10.69 -2.86
N HIS A 130 -18.18 -10.90 -2.68
CA HIS A 130 -18.72 -11.97 -1.82
C HIS A 130 -18.18 -13.37 -2.16
N GLN A 131 -17.88 -13.65 -3.42
CA GLN A 131 -17.34 -14.94 -3.88
C GLN A 131 -15.93 -15.23 -3.34
N LEU A 132 -15.20 -14.19 -2.90
CA LEU A 132 -13.84 -14.26 -2.40
C LEU A 132 -13.76 -13.92 -0.90
N CYS A 133 -14.89 -13.92 -0.18
CA CYS A 133 -14.93 -13.56 1.24
C CYS A 133 -13.99 -14.41 2.12
N ALA A 134 -13.71 -15.65 1.71
CA ALA A 134 -12.74 -16.53 2.38
C ALA A 134 -11.29 -15.98 2.38
N ALA A 135 -10.98 -15.01 1.51
CA ALA A 135 -9.68 -14.34 1.46
C ALA A 135 -9.54 -13.25 2.55
N ALA A 136 -10.65 -12.73 3.08
CA ALA A 136 -10.63 -11.55 3.95
C ALA A 136 -9.75 -11.74 5.20
N PRO A 137 -9.77 -12.89 5.92
CA PRO A 137 -8.91 -13.08 7.09
C PRO A 137 -7.42 -13.05 6.75
N GLU A 138 -7.00 -13.62 5.61
CA GLU A 138 -5.60 -13.60 5.17
C GLU A 138 -5.16 -12.19 4.75
N VAL A 139 -5.96 -11.53 3.91
CA VAL A 139 -5.67 -10.19 3.38
C VAL A 139 -5.66 -9.14 4.50
N ALA A 140 -6.55 -9.26 5.49
CA ALA A 140 -6.63 -8.35 6.62
C ALA A 140 -5.36 -8.34 7.48
N VAL A 141 -4.61 -9.44 7.57
CA VAL A 141 -3.33 -9.45 8.31
C VAL A 141 -2.35 -8.44 7.74
N TYR A 142 -2.24 -8.34 6.41
CA TYR A 142 -1.36 -7.36 5.78
C TYR A 142 -1.82 -5.92 6.01
N LEU A 143 -3.13 -5.67 6.05
CA LEU A 143 -3.67 -4.35 6.41
C LEU A 143 -3.33 -3.98 7.86
N LYS A 144 -3.48 -4.91 8.80
CA LYS A 144 -3.15 -4.68 10.22
C LYS A 144 -1.67 -4.38 10.43
N GLU A 145 -0.80 -5.10 9.72
CA GLU A 145 0.65 -4.89 9.79
C GLU A 145 1.12 -3.62 9.03
N SER A 146 0.23 -2.91 8.33
CA SER A 146 0.60 -1.80 7.45
C SER A 146 0.67 -0.41 8.07
N VAL A 147 0.31 -0.28 9.35
CA VAL A 147 0.03 1.05 9.97
C VAL A 147 0.94 1.39 11.15
N GLY A 148 1.94 0.57 11.45
CA GLY A 148 2.85 0.73 12.58
C GLY A 148 2.65 -0.32 13.67
N ASN A 149 3.47 -0.25 14.72
CA ASN A 149 3.42 -1.20 15.83
C ASN A 149 2.76 -0.59 17.08
N PRO A 150 1.68 -1.17 17.64
CA PRO A 150 0.98 -0.59 18.79
C PRO A 150 1.79 -0.64 20.09
N THR A 151 2.69 -1.61 20.24
CA THR A 151 3.50 -1.75 21.46
C THR A 151 4.59 -0.68 21.49
N ARG A 152 5.35 -0.58 20.40
CA ARG A 152 6.48 0.36 20.24
C ARG A 152 6.04 1.78 19.84
N ILE A 153 4.83 1.92 19.28
CA ILE A 153 4.29 3.18 18.75
C ILE A 153 5.26 3.77 17.72
N ASP A 154 5.69 2.89 16.80
CA ASP A 154 6.62 3.22 15.73
C ASP A 154 6.05 2.83 14.36
N TYR A 155 6.59 3.44 13.31
CA TYR A 155 6.28 3.15 11.92
C TYR A 155 7.57 3.16 11.08
N GLY A 156 7.60 2.42 9.99
CA GLY A 156 8.73 2.39 9.08
C GLY A 156 8.45 1.58 7.82
N THR A 157 9.49 1.39 6.99
CA THR A 157 9.39 0.79 5.66
C THR A 157 8.88 -0.66 5.65
N GLY A 158 9.00 -1.39 6.76
CA GLY A 158 8.38 -2.71 6.91
C GLY A 158 6.85 -2.67 6.90
N HIS A 159 6.26 -1.63 7.51
CA HIS A 159 4.81 -1.39 7.51
C HIS A 159 4.33 -0.90 6.15
N GLU A 160 5.10 0.00 5.52
CA GLU A 160 4.87 0.40 4.13
C GLU A 160 4.86 -0.81 3.17
N ALA A 161 5.82 -1.72 3.35
CA ALA A 161 5.89 -2.96 2.58
C ALA A 161 4.68 -3.88 2.83
N ALA A 162 4.16 -3.92 4.06
CA ALA A 162 2.93 -4.66 4.35
C ALA A 162 1.71 -4.06 3.63
N PHE A 163 1.63 -2.73 3.48
CA PHE A 163 0.58 -2.11 2.66
C PHE A 163 0.69 -2.48 1.19
N ALA A 164 1.91 -2.47 0.64
CA ALA A 164 2.15 -2.92 -0.73
C ALA A 164 1.82 -4.42 -0.91
N ALA A 165 2.11 -5.26 0.10
CA ALA A 165 1.72 -6.66 0.10
C ALA A 165 0.19 -6.83 0.16
N PHE A 166 -0.52 -6.03 0.96
CA PHE A 166 -1.98 -5.98 1.00
C PHE A 166 -2.57 -5.70 -0.39
N LEU A 167 -2.06 -4.69 -1.10
CA LEU A 167 -2.48 -4.38 -2.47
C LEU A 167 -2.10 -5.50 -3.46
N CYS A 168 -0.91 -6.09 -3.30
CA CYS A 168 -0.47 -7.23 -4.09
C CYS A 168 -1.42 -8.43 -3.94
N CYS A 169 -1.86 -8.75 -2.72
CA CYS A 169 -2.85 -9.79 -2.46
C CYS A 169 -4.16 -9.54 -3.22
N LEU A 170 -4.67 -8.30 -3.20
CA LEU A 170 -5.89 -7.92 -3.94
C LEU A 170 -5.73 -8.07 -5.46
N CYS A 171 -4.55 -7.80 -6.02
CA CYS A 171 -4.24 -8.11 -7.42
C CYS A 171 -4.22 -9.63 -7.67
N LYS A 172 -3.61 -10.42 -6.78
CA LYS A 172 -3.47 -11.87 -6.95
C LYS A 172 -4.81 -12.61 -6.92
N ILE A 173 -5.78 -12.13 -6.14
CA ILE A 173 -7.15 -12.69 -6.11
C ILE A 173 -8.07 -12.05 -7.17
N GLY A 174 -7.56 -11.15 -8.02
CA GLY A 174 -8.30 -10.55 -9.12
C GLY A 174 -9.30 -9.46 -8.73
N VAL A 175 -9.21 -8.92 -7.51
CA VAL A 175 -10.02 -7.76 -7.09
C VAL A 175 -9.52 -6.49 -7.77
N LEU A 176 -8.20 -6.33 -7.84
CA LEU A 176 -7.55 -5.26 -8.59
C LEU A 176 -7.01 -5.81 -9.91
N GLN A 177 -7.18 -5.04 -10.99
CA GLN A 177 -6.82 -5.43 -12.34
C GLN A 177 -5.63 -4.63 -12.87
N VAL A 178 -5.08 -5.05 -14.01
CA VAL A 178 -3.95 -4.36 -14.69
C VAL A 178 -4.31 -2.90 -15.00
N ASP A 179 -5.56 -2.62 -15.36
CA ASP A 179 -6.04 -1.26 -15.63
C ASP A 179 -5.98 -0.35 -14.39
N ASP A 180 -5.95 -0.92 -13.19
CA ASP A 180 -5.96 -0.16 -11.93
C ASP A 180 -4.56 0.28 -11.49
N GLN A 181 -3.49 -0.14 -12.17
CA GLN A 181 -2.10 0.11 -11.74
C GLN A 181 -1.79 1.58 -11.42
N MET A 182 -2.25 2.51 -12.26
CA MET A 182 -2.07 3.95 -12.00
C MET A 182 -2.88 4.41 -10.79
N ALA A 183 -4.12 3.94 -10.66
CA ALA A 183 -5.00 4.30 -9.55
C ALA A 183 -4.52 3.71 -8.20
N ILE A 184 -3.90 2.54 -8.22
CA ILE A 184 -3.27 1.93 -7.04
C ILE A 184 -2.20 2.88 -6.49
N VAL A 185 -1.33 3.45 -7.34
CA VAL A 185 -0.27 4.35 -6.89
C VAL A 185 -0.80 5.76 -6.64
N PHE A 186 -1.40 6.39 -7.65
CA PHE A 186 -1.73 7.82 -7.62
C PHE A 186 -2.93 8.16 -6.75
N LYS A 187 -3.79 7.18 -6.44
CA LYS A 187 -5.00 7.40 -5.65
C LYS A 187 -4.96 6.66 -4.32
N VAL A 188 -4.83 5.33 -4.34
CA VAL A 188 -4.86 4.53 -3.10
C VAL A 188 -3.58 4.74 -2.27
N PHE A 189 -2.41 4.60 -2.88
CA PHE A 189 -1.15 4.75 -2.16
C PHE A 189 -0.88 6.20 -1.75
N SER A 190 -1.16 7.18 -2.61
CA SER A 190 -1.14 8.60 -2.21
C SER A 190 -2.02 8.87 -0.99
N ARG A 191 -3.27 8.36 -0.99
CA ARG A 191 -4.17 8.51 0.15
C ARG A 191 -3.65 7.81 1.40
N TYR A 192 -3.06 6.63 1.26
CA TYR A 192 -2.43 5.91 2.36
C TYR A 192 -1.31 6.74 3.00
N LEU A 193 -0.43 7.36 2.20
CA LEU A 193 0.64 8.22 2.70
C LEU A 193 0.08 9.42 3.50
N GLU A 194 -1.01 10.03 3.07
CA GLU A 194 -1.68 11.09 3.82
C GLU A 194 -2.14 10.60 5.21
N VAL A 195 -2.80 9.44 5.27
CA VAL A 195 -3.22 8.84 6.55
C VAL A 195 -2.02 8.52 7.43
N MET A 196 -0.96 7.93 6.87
CA MET A 196 0.25 7.60 7.64
C MET A 196 0.95 8.84 8.18
N ARG A 197 1.05 9.91 7.37
CA ARG A 197 1.61 11.20 7.80
C ARG A 197 0.78 11.83 8.92
N LYS A 198 -0.56 11.68 8.89
CA LYS A 198 -1.44 12.13 9.97
C LYS A 198 -1.23 11.30 11.23
N LEU A 199 -1.15 9.96 11.15
CA LEU A 199 -0.83 9.09 12.29
C LEU A 199 0.51 9.46 12.94
N GLN A 200 1.56 9.59 12.12
CA GLN A 200 2.91 9.97 12.56
C GLN A 200 2.90 11.29 13.32
N LYS A 201 2.20 12.31 12.80
CA LYS A 201 2.06 13.63 13.41
C LYS A 201 1.22 13.60 14.69
N THR A 202 0.01 13.07 14.61
CA THR A 202 -0.99 13.07 15.68
C THR A 202 -0.50 12.27 16.89
N TYR A 203 0.05 11.08 16.65
CA TYR A 203 0.50 10.19 17.71
C TYR A 203 2.01 10.22 17.96
N ARG A 204 2.76 11.13 17.33
CA ARG A 204 4.21 11.30 17.54
C ARG A 204 4.97 9.98 17.40
N MET A 205 4.66 9.22 16.36
CA MET A 205 5.20 7.88 16.16
C MET A 205 6.71 7.95 15.91
N GLU A 206 7.44 6.99 16.46
CA GLU A 206 8.89 6.90 16.26
C GLU A 206 9.23 6.16 14.96
N PRO A 207 10.39 6.42 14.35
CA PRO A 207 10.90 5.59 13.25
C PRO A 207 11.25 4.18 13.74
N ALA A 208 10.64 3.15 13.16
CA ALA A 208 10.82 1.74 13.57
C ALA A 208 12.21 1.15 13.19
N GLY A 209 12.98 1.87 12.37
CA GLY A 209 14.31 1.48 11.91
C GLY A 209 15.36 2.54 12.23
N SER A 210 16.56 2.10 12.62
CA SER A 210 17.69 2.99 12.86
C SER A 210 18.47 3.18 11.57
N GLN A 211 18.15 4.20 10.79
CA GLN A 211 19.16 4.77 9.90
C GLN A 211 19.53 6.21 10.25
N GLY A 212 18.65 6.99 10.91
CA GLY A 212 18.95 8.38 11.27
C GLY A 212 19.52 9.13 10.07
N VAL A 213 20.75 9.61 10.18
CA VAL A 213 21.49 10.32 9.10
C VAL A 213 21.81 9.43 7.87
N TRP A 214 21.43 8.15 7.86
CA TRP A 214 21.68 7.17 6.78
C TRP A 214 20.41 6.65 6.06
N GLY A 215 19.19 7.07 6.44
CA GLY A 215 17.93 6.68 5.76
C GLY A 215 17.43 7.73 4.76
N LEU A 216 16.87 7.33 3.62
CA LEU A 216 16.36 8.27 2.60
C LEU A 216 15.16 9.10 3.12
N ASP A 217 14.39 8.50 4.02
CA ASP A 217 13.33 9.11 4.80
C ASP A 217 13.20 8.26 6.08
N ASP A 218 12.66 8.84 7.15
CA ASP A 218 12.51 8.16 8.43
C ASP A 218 11.42 7.08 8.39
N PHE A 219 10.47 7.16 7.46
CA PHE A 219 9.27 6.34 7.45
C PHE A 219 9.03 5.56 6.15
N GLN A 220 9.28 6.17 4.98
CA GLN A 220 8.82 5.70 3.67
C GLN A 220 9.98 5.41 2.70
N PHE A 221 9.75 4.55 1.71
CA PHE A 221 10.71 4.26 0.65
C PHE A 221 10.05 4.12 -0.73
N LEU A 222 8.94 3.39 -0.83
CA LEU A 222 8.20 3.20 -2.08
C LEU A 222 7.80 4.50 -2.82
N PRO A 223 7.37 5.61 -2.17
CA PRO A 223 7.01 6.82 -2.90
C PRO A 223 8.21 7.48 -3.59
N PHE A 224 9.44 7.22 -3.15
CA PHE A 224 10.63 7.69 -3.84
C PHE A 224 10.91 6.85 -5.10
N ILE A 225 10.66 5.54 -5.05
CA ILE A 225 10.76 4.67 -6.24
C ILE A 225 9.72 5.10 -7.28
N TRP A 226 8.44 5.07 -6.93
CA TRP A 226 7.38 5.38 -7.88
C TRP A 226 7.37 6.85 -8.28
N GLY A 227 7.64 7.76 -7.34
CA GLY A 227 7.72 9.18 -7.61
C GLY A 227 8.90 9.57 -8.51
N SER A 228 10.05 8.90 -8.40
CA SER A 228 11.16 9.13 -9.35
C SER A 228 10.83 8.59 -10.74
N ALA A 229 10.08 7.48 -10.84
CA ALA A 229 9.58 7.00 -12.13
C ALA A 229 8.65 7.99 -12.83
N GLN A 230 7.81 8.74 -12.08
CA GLN A 230 6.99 9.82 -12.65
C GLN A 230 7.82 10.91 -13.35
N LEU A 231 9.08 11.10 -12.91
CA LEU A 231 9.97 12.17 -13.35
C LEU A 231 10.97 11.71 -14.43
N ILE A 232 10.92 10.45 -14.86
CA ILE A 232 11.74 9.98 -15.99
C ILE A 232 11.33 10.74 -17.26
N ASP A 233 12.32 11.20 -18.02
CA ASP A 233 12.17 11.99 -19.24
C ASP A 233 11.43 13.34 -19.04
N HIS A 234 11.41 13.85 -17.80
CA HIS A 234 10.77 15.12 -17.50
C HIS A 234 11.51 16.30 -18.19
N PRO A 235 10.80 17.25 -18.84
CA PRO A 235 11.43 18.24 -19.72
C PRO A 235 12.29 19.29 -19.00
N THR A 236 12.05 19.54 -17.71
CA THR A 236 12.69 20.64 -16.95
C THR A 236 13.20 20.25 -15.57
N LEU A 237 12.40 19.49 -14.81
CA LEU A 237 12.80 18.93 -13.51
C LEU A 237 13.86 17.84 -13.67
N GLU A 238 14.88 17.92 -12.82
CA GLU A 238 16.04 17.03 -12.73
C GLU A 238 16.29 16.82 -11.23
N PRO A 239 17.01 15.76 -10.82
CA PRO A 239 17.26 15.46 -9.41
C PRO A 239 17.73 16.65 -8.55
N ARG A 240 18.65 17.47 -9.08
CA ARG A 240 19.17 18.67 -8.41
C ARG A 240 18.12 19.70 -8.03
N HIS A 241 16.99 19.71 -8.73
CA HIS A 241 15.91 20.66 -8.49
C HIS A 241 15.08 20.31 -7.26
N PHE A 242 15.19 19.08 -6.73
CA PHE A 242 14.42 18.64 -5.57
C PHE A 242 14.90 19.31 -4.27
N LEU A 243 16.08 19.93 -4.29
CA LEU A 243 16.62 20.73 -3.19
C LEU A 243 16.10 22.17 -3.17
N ALA A 244 15.50 22.64 -4.26
CA ALA A 244 14.98 23.99 -4.36
C ALA A 244 13.54 24.05 -3.83
N GLU A 245 13.35 24.61 -2.63
CA GLU A 245 12.04 24.71 -1.95
C GLU A 245 10.94 25.28 -2.84
N LYS A 246 11.26 26.31 -3.65
CA LYS A 246 10.32 26.90 -4.60
C LYS A 246 9.85 25.88 -5.65
N VAL A 247 10.77 25.10 -6.21
CA VAL A 247 10.45 24.07 -7.21
C VAL A 247 9.56 22.99 -6.60
N VAL A 248 9.88 22.54 -5.38
CA VAL A 248 9.07 21.57 -4.64
C VAL A 248 7.67 22.14 -4.40
N SER A 249 7.56 23.35 -3.86
CA SER A 249 6.28 24.03 -3.58
C SER A 249 5.42 24.22 -4.83
N ASP A 250 6.03 24.51 -5.98
CA ASP A 250 5.28 24.76 -7.22
C ASP A 250 4.82 23.46 -7.91
N ASN A 251 5.46 22.32 -7.64
CA ASN A 251 5.24 21.06 -8.39
C ASN A 251 4.79 19.86 -7.55
N HIS A 252 4.77 19.95 -6.21
CA HIS A 252 4.49 18.78 -5.34
C HIS A 252 3.12 18.13 -5.57
N LYS A 253 2.14 18.86 -6.09
CA LYS A 253 0.79 18.34 -6.37
C LYS A 253 0.75 17.37 -7.55
N ASP A 254 1.74 17.44 -8.43
CA ASP A 254 1.84 16.60 -9.62
C ASP A 254 2.74 15.38 -9.40
N TYR A 255 3.62 15.40 -8.41
CA TYR A 255 4.69 14.40 -8.25
C TYR A 255 4.85 13.94 -6.79
N MET A 256 4.62 12.64 -6.57
CA MET A 256 4.69 11.98 -5.26
C MET A 256 6.06 12.15 -4.59
N PHE A 257 7.14 12.11 -5.38
CA PHE A 257 8.50 12.34 -4.88
C PHE A 257 8.62 13.71 -4.20
N LEU A 258 8.17 14.75 -4.88
CA LEU A 258 8.26 16.13 -4.40
C LEU A 258 7.35 16.34 -3.18
N GLU A 259 6.21 15.65 -3.12
CA GLU A 259 5.34 15.67 -1.95
C GLU A 259 6.03 15.08 -0.71
N CYS A 260 6.78 13.99 -0.85
CA CYS A 260 7.59 13.43 0.24
C CYS A 260 8.70 14.40 0.68
N ILE A 261 9.38 15.05 -0.26
CA ILE A 261 10.38 16.08 0.03
C ILE A 261 9.76 17.26 0.79
N LEU A 262 8.57 17.71 0.37
CA LEU A 262 7.83 18.76 1.08
C LEU A 262 7.50 18.35 2.52
N PHE A 263 7.10 17.10 2.74
CA PHE A 263 6.83 16.59 4.08
C PHE A 263 8.08 16.58 4.97
N ILE A 264 9.21 16.08 4.44
CA ILE A 264 10.51 16.07 5.13
C ILE A 264 10.93 17.47 5.55
N THR A 265 10.86 18.44 4.64
CA THR A 265 11.28 19.83 4.90
C THR A 265 10.42 20.50 5.98
N GLN A 266 9.13 20.17 6.05
CA GLN A 266 8.23 20.68 7.10
C GLN A 266 8.48 20.05 8.48
N PHE A 267 8.94 18.80 8.53
CA PHE A 267 9.17 18.08 9.80
C PHE A 267 10.57 18.30 10.37
N SER A 268 11.52 18.61 9.50
CA SER A 268 12.94 18.83 9.82
C SER A 268 13.20 20.24 10.32
N VAL A 269 13.21 20.48 11.63
CA VAL A 269 13.70 21.76 12.16
C VAL A 269 15.23 21.84 11.98
N GLY A 270 15.69 22.67 11.03
CA GLY A 270 17.00 23.36 11.09
C GLY A 270 18.29 22.55 10.85
N GLY A 271 18.25 21.29 10.39
CA GLY A 271 19.50 20.55 10.11
C GLY A 271 19.39 19.22 9.36
N LEU A 272 18.23 18.55 9.40
CA LEU A 272 18.02 17.26 8.71
C LEU A 272 17.92 17.44 7.18
N TRP A 273 17.42 18.59 6.71
CA TRP A 273 17.39 18.94 5.28
C TRP A 273 18.79 19.00 4.66
N THR A 274 19.77 19.56 5.36
CA THR A 274 21.18 19.64 4.91
C THR A 274 21.83 18.27 4.76
N GLN A 275 21.31 17.25 5.45
CA GLN A 275 21.87 15.90 5.46
C GLN A 275 21.16 14.98 4.46
N LEU A 276 19.85 15.15 4.28
CA LEU A 276 19.07 14.55 3.20
C LEU A 276 19.50 15.10 1.83
N SER A 277 19.78 16.41 1.75
CA SER A 277 20.34 17.01 0.55
C SER A 277 21.69 16.42 0.19
N HIS A 278 22.56 16.14 1.16
CA HIS A 278 23.84 15.47 0.93
C HIS A 278 23.72 14.09 0.28
N ARG A 279 22.62 13.35 0.53
CA ARG A 279 22.43 11.99 -0.02
C ARG A 279 21.64 11.97 -1.31
N LEU A 280 20.61 12.81 -1.44
CA LEU A 280 19.99 13.09 -2.74
C LEU A 280 21.05 13.60 -3.73
N TRP A 281 21.97 14.45 -3.28
CA TRP A 281 23.12 14.93 -4.05
C TRP A 281 24.12 13.81 -4.39
N ASN A 282 24.38 12.85 -3.50
CA ASN A 282 25.29 11.75 -3.81
C ASN A 282 24.68 10.73 -4.78
N SER A 283 23.36 10.52 -4.77
CA SER A 283 22.68 9.72 -5.80
C SER A 283 22.70 10.34 -7.21
N GLU A 284 23.18 11.59 -7.37
CA GLU A 284 23.42 12.20 -8.68
C GLU A 284 24.77 11.82 -9.29
N LYS A 285 25.69 11.23 -8.50
CA LYS A 285 27.07 10.95 -8.91
C LYS A 285 27.33 9.51 -9.36
N ASP A 286 26.35 8.63 -9.22
CA ASP A 286 26.37 7.22 -9.66
C ASP A 286 25.37 7.01 -10.80
#